data_AF-A0A364Y4T4-F1
#
_entry.id   AF-A0A364Y4T4-F1
#
_cell.length_a   1.000
_cell.length_b   1.000
_cell.length_c   1.000
_cell.angle_alpha   90.00
_cell.angle_beta   90.00
_cell.angle_gamma   90.00
#
_symmetry.space_group_name_H-M   'P 1'
#
loop_
_entity.id
_entity.type
_entity.pdbx_description
1 polymer ?
#
loop_
_entity_poly.entity_id
_entity_poly.type
_entity_poly.pdbx_seq_one_letter_code
_entity_poly.pdbx_strand_id
1 'polypeptide(L)'
;MEKFLEQYGYIALLIGSFLEGESSILLASSLIHKGIFDGPYTVLFAFMGSFTSDWIYFFIGRLNGKYFIAHRPKLRAWMRPVQQFFETHQIQILLSYRFLYGFRIIIPVIIGMSSIRATQFLFYSIVSGLTWASAVSIIGYFIGKTLNLQTTVIEENILFIVLGFASLGLLIGYFVRRLAVKKMHVPQS
;
A
#
# COMPACT_ATOMS: atom_id res chain seq x y z
N MET A 1 15.15 -2.35 -27.78
CA MET A 1 14.22 -2.58 -26.65
C MET A 1 14.63 -1.79 -25.42
N GLU A 2 15.92 -1.78 -25.04
CA GLU A 2 16.45 -1.01 -23.89
C GLU A 2 16.16 0.51 -23.95
N LYS A 3 16.40 1.18 -25.09
CA LYS A 3 16.09 2.62 -25.25
C LYS A 3 14.60 2.99 -25.05
N PHE A 4 13.67 2.08 -25.31
CA PHE A 4 12.24 2.32 -25.13
C PHE A 4 11.83 2.18 -23.66
N LEU A 5 12.46 1.23 -22.94
CA LEU A 5 12.30 1.05 -21.50
C LEU A 5 12.98 2.17 -20.69
N GLU A 6 14.13 2.68 -21.13
CA GLU A 6 14.76 3.85 -20.49
C GLU A 6 13.92 5.13 -20.64
N GLN A 7 13.28 5.33 -21.80
CA GLN A 7 12.53 6.55 -22.08
C GLN A 7 11.09 6.53 -21.55
N TYR A 8 10.41 5.38 -21.57
CA TYR A 8 9.00 5.25 -21.16
C TYR A 8 8.80 4.37 -19.91
N GLY A 9 9.83 3.72 -19.39
CA GLY A 9 9.72 2.79 -18.26
C GLY A 9 9.17 3.43 -17.00
N TYR A 10 9.59 4.65 -16.66
CA TYR A 10 9.06 5.38 -15.49
C TYR A 10 7.61 5.83 -15.68
N ILE A 11 7.21 6.18 -16.90
CA ILE A 11 5.82 6.54 -17.23
C ILE A 11 4.93 5.29 -17.16
N ALA A 12 5.40 4.18 -17.73
CA ALA A 12 4.74 2.88 -17.65
C ALA A 12 4.63 2.39 -16.21
N LEU A 13 5.66 2.59 -15.38
CA LEU A 13 5.62 2.31 -13.95
C LEU A 13 4.59 3.19 -13.24
N LEU A 14 4.53 4.48 -13.53
CA LEU A 14 3.56 5.39 -12.92
C LEU A 14 2.11 4.97 -13.25
N ILE A 15 1.83 4.68 -14.53
CA ILE A 15 0.51 4.23 -14.98
C ILE A 15 0.20 2.82 -14.43
N GLY A 16 1.18 1.93 -14.45
CA GLY A 16 1.06 0.59 -13.91
C GLY A 16 0.79 0.58 -12.41
N SER A 17 1.52 1.37 -11.64
CA SER A 17 1.29 1.53 -10.20
C SER A 17 -0.06 2.18 -9.87
N PHE A 18 -0.63 2.95 -10.79
CA PHE A 18 -1.97 3.51 -10.68
C PHE A 18 -3.07 2.47 -10.89
N LEU A 19 -2.88 1.52 -11.81
CA LEU A 19 -3.87 0.48 -12.16
C LEU A 19 -3.69 -0.84 -11.39
N GLU A 20 -2.49 -1.43 -11.48
CA GLU A 20 -2.11 -2.75 -10.96
C GLU A 20 -0.89 -2.61 -10.03
N GLY A 21 -1.05 -1.70 -9.06
CA GLY A 21 -0.10 -1.26 -8.03
C GLY A 21 1.12 -2.15 -7.78
N GLU A 22 0.91 -3.40 -7.38
CA GLU A 22 1.98 -4.28 -6.91
C GLU A 22 2.81 -4.88 -8.04
N SER A 23 2.15 -5.34 -9.11
CA SER A 23 2.79 -6.07 -10.20
C SER A 23 3.79 -5.21 -10.96
N SER A 24 3.40 -3.97 -11.27
CA SER A 24 4.26 -3.04 -12.02
C SER A 24 5.51 -2.64 -11.23
N ILE A 25 5.38 -2.45 -9.91
CA ILE A 25 6.51 -2.12 -9.05
C ILE A 25 7.45 -3.32 -8.94
N LEU A 26 6.91 -4.53 -8.72
CA LEU A 26 7.73 -5.73 -8.64
C LEU A 26 8.54 -5.95 -9.93
N LEU A 27 7.91 -5.77 -11.09
CA LEU A 27 8.57 -5.86 -12.38
C LEU A 27 9.66 -4.78 -12.55
N ALA A 28 9.33 -3.50 -12.35
CA ALA A 28 10.31 -2.42 -12.49
C ALA A 28 11.48 -2.58 -11.51
N SER A 29 11.18 -2.93 -10.26
CA SER A 29 12.18 -3.12 -9.23
C SER A 29 13.06 -4.35 -9.46
N SER A 30 12.53 -5.41 -10.06
CA SER A 30 13.34 -6.56 -10.50
C SER A 30 14.36 -6.18 -11.57
N LEU A 31 14.14 -5.11 -12.33
CA LEU A 31 15.05 -4.65 -13.38
C LEU A 31 16.11 -3.67 -12.88
N ILE A 32 16.04 -3.22 -11.61
CA ILE A 32 17.04 -2.33 -11.01
C ILE A 32 18.44 -2.97 -11.04
N HIS A 33 18.55 -4.28 -10.76
CA HIS A 33 19.84 -4.95 -10.76
C HIS A 33 20.49 -5.04 -12.15
N LYS A 34 19.71 -4.84 -13.23
CA LYS A 34 20.20 -4.79 -14.62
C LYS A 34 20.63 -3.38 -15.04
N GLY A 35 20.48 -2.38 -14.16
CA GLY A 35 20.77 -0.98 -14.46
C GLY A 35 19.73 -0.28 -15.34
N ILE A 36 18.58 -0.92 -15.61
CA ILE A 36 17.50 -0.35 -16.44
C ILE A 36 16.69 0.69 -15.64
N PHE A 37 16.55 0.47 -14.34
CA PHE A 37 15.83 1.34 -13.43
C PHE A 37 16.71 1.71 -12.23
N ASP A 38 16.61 2.95 -11.78
CA ASP A 38 17.23 3.40 -10.55
C ASP A 38 16.32 3.15 -9.35
N GLY A 39 16.88 2.64 -8.26
CA GLY A 39 16.11 2.34 -7.04
C GLY A 39 15.30 3.53 -6.50
N PRO A 40 15.92 4.70 -6.25
CA PRO A 40 15.22 5.86 -5.72
C PRO A 40 14.11 6.37 -6.64
N TYR A 41 14.37 6.45 -7.95
CA TYR A 41 13.36 6.90 -8.93
C TYR A 41 12.21 5.89 -9.05
N THR A 42 12.51 4.59 -9.04
CA THR A 42 11.48 3.53 -9.06
C THR A 42 10.52 3.67 -7.88
N VAL A 43 11.04 3.88 -6.66
CA VAL A 43 10.19 4.11 -5.48
C VAL A 43 9.38 5.39 -5.62
N LEU A 44 9.96 6.47 -6.12
CA LEU A 44 9.28 7.76 -6.29
C LEU A 44 8.12 7.67 -7.27
N PHE A 45 8.35 7.15 -8.49
CA PHE A 45 7.32 7.03 -9.52
C PHE A 45 6.22 6.04 -9.12
N ALA A 46 6.59 4.92 -8.48
CA ALA A 46 5.66 3.96 -7.90
C ALA A 46 4.77 4.59 -6.82
N PHE A 47 5.39 5.34 -5.91
CA PHE A 47 4.69 6.08 -4.87
C PHE A 47 3.72 7.09 -5.48
N MET A 48 4.15 7.88 -6.46
CA MET A 48 3.30 8.88 -7.11
C MET A 48 2.07 8.23 -7.77
N GLY A 49 2.24 7.16 -8.54
CA GLY A 49 1.13 6.47 -9.19
C GLY A 49 0.11 5.92 -8.18
N SER A 50 0.60 5.22 -7.15
CA SER A 50 -0.25 4.64 -6.10
C SER A 50 -0.86 5.70 -5.17
N PHE A 51 -0.17 6.82 -4.94
CA PHE A 51 -0.69 7.93 -4.16
C PHE A 51 -1.85 8.60 -4.89
N THR A 52 -1.68 8.87 -6.19
CA THR A 52 -2.74 9.47 -7.01
C THR A 52 -3.99 8.60 -7.05
N SER A 53 -3.87 7.27 -7.18
CA SER A 53 -5.04 6.38 -7.15
C SER A 53 -5.82 6.49 -5.85
N ASP A 54 -5.15 6.49 -4.70
CA ASP A 54 -5.83 6.56 -3.41
C ASP A 54 -6.53 7.89 -3.17
N TRP A 55 -5.95 8.98 -3.66
CA TRP A 55 -6.57 10.30 -3.59
C TRP A 55 -7.82 10.38 -4.44
N ILE A 56 -7.82 9.78 -5.64
CA ILE A 56 -9.02 9.67 -6.46
C ILE A 56 -10.11 8.91 -5.71
N TYR A 57 -9.79 7.74 -5.13
CA TYR A 57 -10.76 6.95 -4.36
C TYR A 57 -11.26 7.68 -3.11
N PHE A 58 -10.39 8.40 -2.42
CA PHE A 58 -10.76 9.26 -1.29
C PHE A 58 -11.72 10.37 -1.69
N PHE A 59 -11.47 11.07 -2.80
CA PHE A 59 -12.37 12.12 -3.30
C PHE A 59 -13.70 11.55 -3.79
N ILE A 60 -13.70 10.38 -4.44
CA ILE A 60 -14.93 9.67 -4.81
C ILE A 60 -15.77 9.38 -3.57
N GLY A 61 -15.14 8.86 -2.50
CA GLY A 61 -15.81 8.62 -1.22
C GLY A 61 -16.35 9.90 -0.58
N ARG A 62 -15.58 10.99 -0.63
CA ARG A 62 -15.92 12.28 0.00
C ARG A 62 -17.06 13.00 -0.69
N LEU A 63 -17.04 13.08 -2.02
CA LEU A 63 -18.02 13.83 -2.80
C LEU A 63 -19.29 12.99 -3.03
N ASN A 64 -19.13 11.74 -3.46
CA ASN A 64 -20.24 10.93 -3.99
C ASN A 64 -20.55 9.67 -3.18
N GLY A 65 -19.66 9.25 -2.26
CA GLY A 65 -19.78 7.96 -1.57
C GLY A 65 -21.09 7.80 -0.79
N LYS A 66 -21.50 8.81 -0.02
CA LYS A 66 -22.74 8.75 0.77
C LYS A 66 -24.00 8.68 -0.11
N TYR A 67 -24.04 9.44 -1.20
CA TYR A 67 -25.16 9.44 -2.15
C TYR A 67 -25.23 8.12 -2.94
N PHE A 68 -24.10 7.61 -3.42
CA PHE A 68 -24.06 6.38 -4.21
C PHE A 68 -24.43 5.13 -3.40
N ILE A 69 -23.99 5.06 -2.14
CA ILE A 69 -24.26 3.93 -1.24
C ILE A 69 -25.69 3.98 -0.68
N ALA A 70 -26.30 5.16 -0.55
CA ALA A 70 -27.69 5.30 -0.14
C ALA A 70 -28.67 4.58 -1.10
N HIS A 71 -28.36 4.57 -2.41
CA HIS A 71 -29.19 3.94 -3.44
C HIS A 71 -28.85 2.46 -3.69
N ARG A 72 -27.89 1.89 -2.95
CA ARG A 72 -27.37 0.51 -3.13
C ARG A 72 -27.36 -0.24 -1.79
N PRO A 73 -28.50 -0.74 -1.30
CA PRO A 73 -28.62 -1.32 0.05
C PRO A 73 -27.71 -2.53 0.31
N LYS A 74 -27.47 -3.37 -0.71
CA LYS A 74 -26.53 -4.50 -0.63
C LYS A 74 -25.08 -4.03 -0.38
N LEU A 75 -24.66 -2.99 -1.10
CA LEU A 75 -23.32 -2.39 -0.93
C LEU A 75 -23.19 -1.73 0.45
N ARG A 76 -24.24 -1.04 0.91
CA ARG A 76 -24.28 -0.44 2.25
C ARG A 76 -24.14 -1.49 3.36
N ALA A 77 -24.86 -2.60 3.26
CA ALA A 77 -24.78 -3.70 4.24
C ALA A 77 -23.38 -4.31 4.28
N TRP A 78 -22.75 -4.47 3.13
CA TRP A 78 -21.39 -5.00 3.02
C TRP A 78 -20.31 -4.04 3.56
N MET A 79 -20.47 -2.72 3.37
CA MET A 79 -19.51 -1.72 3.82
C MET A 79 -19.63 -1.36 5.31
N ARG A 80 -20.80 -1.56 5.94
CA ARG A 80 -21.04 -1.27 7.36
C ARG A 80 -19.99 -1.86 8.31
N PRO A 81 -19.67 -3.17 8.28
CA PRO A 81 -18.67 -3.73 9.18
C PRO A 81 -17.28 -3.12 8.96
N VAL A 82 -16.92 -2.79 7.72
CA VAL A 82 -15.63 -2.14 7.41
C VAL A 82 -15.60 -0.70 7.94
N GLN A 83 -16.72 0.03 7.86
CA GLN A 83 -16.86 1.37 8.45
C GLN A 83 -16.75 1.33 9.98
N GLN A 84 -17.44 0.40 10.64
CA GLN A 84 -17.35 0.25 12.10
C GLN A 84 -15.94 -0.12 12.55
N PHE A 85 -15.29 -1.04 11.83
CA PHE A 85 -13.90 -1.39 12.10
C PHE A 85 -12.96 -0.18 11.91
N PHE A 86 -13.23 0.64 10.89
CA PHE A 86 -12.51 1.87 10.63
C PHE A 86 -12.64 2.89 11.76
N GLU A 87 -13.84 3.13 12.27
CA GLU A 87 -14.08 4.08 13.35
C GLU A 87 -13.27 3.75 14.61
N THR A 88 -13.10 2.46 14.91
CA THR A 88 -12.36 1.98 16.09
C THR A 88 -10.83 1.93 15.86
N HIS A 89 -10.36 1.72 14.64
CA HIS A 89 -8.94 1.47 14.32
C HIS A 89 -8.36 2.40 13.25
N GLN A 90 -8.82 3.66 13.19
CA GLN A 90 -8.52 4.62 12.13
C GLN A 90 -7.04 4.69 11.74
N ILE A 91 -6.14 4.89 12.72
CA ILE A 91 -4.70 5.07 12.48
C ILE A 91 -4.06 3.76 11.98
N GLN A 92 -4.40 2.62 12.58
CA GLN A 92 -3.85 1.33 12.17
C GLN A 92 -4.24 1.01 10.74
N ILE A 93 -5.49 1.28 10.38
CA ILE A 93 -5.98 1.05 9.02
C ILE A 93 -5.29 1.98 8.03
N LEU A 94 -5.17 3.28 8.34
CA LEU A 94 -4.48 4.25 7.50
C LEU A 94 -3.01 3.88 7.20
N LEU A 95 -2.35 3.17 8.11
CA LEU A 95 -0.98 2.70 7.94
C LEU A 95 -0.88 1.34 7.23
N SER A 96 -1.88 0.47 7.40
CA SER A 96 -1.79 -0.94 6.99
C SER A 96 -2.61 -1.32 5.76
N TYR A 97 -3.60 -0.52 5.33
CA TYR A 97 -4.50 -0.90 4.24
C TYR A 97 -3.79 -1.18 2.91
N ARG A 98 -2.62 -0.57 2.69
CA ARG A 98 -1.78 -0.79 1.50
C ARG A 98 -1.12 -2.17 1.47
N PHE A 99 -1.08 -2.89 2.57
CA PHE A 99 -0.54 -4.26 2.62
C PHE A 99 -1.62 -5.32 2.40
N LEU A 100 -2.90 -4.91 2.39
CA LEU A 100 -4.03 -5.80 2.23
C LEU A 100 -4.56 -5.74 0.80
N TYR A 101 -4.36 -6.82 0.04
CA TYR A 101 -4.86 -6.94 -1.33
C TYR A 101 -6.39 -6.78 -1.38
N GLY A 102 -6.91 -6.06 -2.36
CA GLY A 102 -8.36 -5.78 -2.51
C GLY A 102 -8.92 -4.67 -1.61
N PHE A 103 -8.25 -4.31 -0.51
CA PHE A 103 -8.68 -3.23 0.38
C PHE A 103 -8.25 -1.83 -0.09
N ARG A 104 -7.31 -1.76 -1.04
CA ARG A 104 -6.76 -0.51 -1.59
C ARG A 104 -7.79 0.40 -2.26
N ILE A 105 -8.90 -0.15 -2.75
CA ILE A 105 -9.99 0.64 -3.35
C ILE A 105 -11.01 1.01 -2.26
N ILE A 106 -11.37 0.05 -1.44
CA ILE A 106 -12.52 0.14 -0.53
C ILE A 106 -12.21 1.03 0.67
N ILE A 107 -10.99 0.93 1.21
CA ILE A 107 -10.58 1.67 2.40
C ILE A 107 -10.46 3.17 2.13
N PRO A 108 -9.78 3.66 1.07
CA PRO A 108 -9.75 5.09 0.76
C PRO A 108 -11.15 5.68 0.51
N VAL A 109 -12.04 4.94 -0.16
CA VAL A 109 -13.45 5.36 -0.33
C VAL A 109 -14.14 5.51 1.03
N ILE A 110 -13.99 4.54 1.93
CA ILE A 110 -14.55 4.60 3.28
C ILE A 110 -13.99 5.79 4.06
N ILE A 111 -12.67 5.99 4.03
CA ILE A 111 -12.00 7.12 4.68
C ILE A 111 -12.55 8.45 4.14
N GLY A 112 -12.78 8.54 2.83
CA GLY A 112 -13.37 9.69 2.16
C GLY A 112 -14.76 10.03 2.68
N MET A 113 -15.59 9.00 2.91
CA MET A 113 -16.94 9.13 3.47
C MET A 113 -16.96 9.46 4.96
N SER A 114 -15.90 9.12 5.70
CA SER A 114 -15.73 9.43 7.12
C SER A 114 -15.40 10.91 7.38
N SER A 115 -15.42 11.30 8.65
CA SER A 115 -15.14 12.66 9.13
C SER A 115 -13.65 13.03 9.18
N ILE A 116 -12.76 12.19 8.67
CA ILE A 116 -11.30 12.42 8.69
C ILE A 116 -10.92 13.66 7.87
N ARG A 117 -10.02 14.48 8.40
CA ARG A 117 -9.51 15.66 7.68
C ARG A 117 -8.61 15.21 6.53
N ALA A 118 -8.69 15.87 5.38
CA ALA A 118 -7.86 15.54 4.22
C ALA A 118 -6.35 15.63 4.54
N THR A 119 -5.95 16.52 5.45
CA THR A 119 -4.57 16.66 5.91
C THR A 119 -4.07 15.47 6.71
N GLN A 120 -4.93 14.83 7.51
CA GLN A 120 -4.59 13.60 8.22
C GLN A 120 -4.40 12.46 7.21
N PHE A 121 -5.33 12.30 6.27
CA PHE A 121 -5.21 11.30 5.21
C PHE A 121 -3.94 11.51 4.37
N LEU A 122 -3.60 12.76 4.04
CA LEU A 122 -2.37 13.12 3.33
C LEU A 122 -1.13 12.61 4.05
N PHE A 123 -0.97 12.98 5.33
CA PHE A 123 0.21 12.62 6.11
C PHE A 123 0.37 11.09 6.21
N TYR A 124 -0.70 10.39 6.58
CA TYR A 124 -0.64 8.94 6.73
C TYR A 124 -0.46 8.22 5.39
N SER A 125 -1.03 8.72 4.29
CA SER A 125 -0.87 8.13 2.96
C SER A 125 0.53 8.34 2.39
N ILE A 126 1.18 9.46 2.69
CA ILE A 126 2.59 9.67 2.34
C ILE A 126 3.47 8.66 3.09
N VAL A 127 3.31 8.57 4.41
CA VAL A 127 4.12 7.68 5.24
C VAL A 127 3.91 6.22 4.84
N SER A 128 2.66 5.76 4.81
CA SER A 128 2.36 4.37 4.47
C SER A 128 2.68 4.05 3.01
N GLY A 129 2.47 5.01 2.10
CA GLY A 129 2.80 4.86 0.67
C GLY A 129 4.30 4.73 0.41
N LEU A 130 5.13 5.58 1.04
CA LEU A 130 6.58 5.48 0.90
C LEU A 130 7.13 4.21 1.54
N THR A 131 6.66 3.85 2.74
CA THR A 131 7.04 2.58 3.40
C THR A 131 6.68 1.40 2.52
N TRP A 132 5.46 1.39 1.96
CA TRP A 132 4.99 0.31 1.10
C TRP A 132 5.78 0.23 -0.22
N ALA A 133 5.93 1.36 -0.94
CA ALA A 133 6.65 1.40 -2.21
C ALA A 133 8.12 0.99 -2.03
N SER A 134 8.76 1.41 -0.94
CA SER A 134 10.12 1.00 -0.60
C SER A 134 10.20 -0.50 -0.31
N ALA A 135 9.26 -1.03 0.49
CA ALA A 135 9.23 -2.46 0.82
C ALA A 135 9.05 -3.33 -0.43
N VAL A 136 8.07 -3.01 -1.28
CA VAL A 136 7.81 -3.74 -2.53
C VAL A 136 8.98 -3.60 -3.49
N SER A 137 9.61 -2.42 -3.56
CA SER A 137 10.77 -2.21 -4.43
C SER A 137 12.00 -3.00 -3.99
N ILE A 138 12.26 -3.05 -2.67
CA ILE A 138 13.32 -3.89 -2.11
C ILE A 138 13.05 -5.36 -2.43
N ILE A 139 11.82 -5.83 -2.22
CA ILE A 139 11.41 -7.21 -2.55
C ILE A 139 11.63 -7.49 -4.04
N GLY A 140 11.16 -6.61 -4.93
CA GLY A 140 11.32 -6.76 -6.38
C GLY A 140 12.79 -6.81 -6.79
N TYR A 141 13.65 -5.96 -6.22
CA TYR A 141 15.09 -5.97 -6.46
C TYR A 141 15.73 -7.31 -6.08
N PHE A 142 15.43 -7.84 -4.89
CA PHE A 142 15.94 -9.14 -4.47
C PHE A 142 15.39 -10.30 -5.29
N ILE A 143 14.11 -10.24 -5.70
CA ILE A 143 13.51 -11.21 -6.63
C ILE A 143 14.29 -11.21 -7.95
N GLY A 144 14.49 -10.04 -8.56
CA GLY A 144 15.25 -9.93 -9.80
C GLY A 144 16.67 -10.48 -9.66
N LYS A 145 17.36 -10.11 -8.58
CA LYS A 145 18.72 -10.57 -8.28
C LYS A 145 18.79 -12.10 -8.10
N THR A 146 17.83 -12.70 -7.40
CA THR A 146 17.80 -14.16 -7.13
C THR A 146 17.39 -14.95 -8.37
N LEU A 147 16.41 -14.47 -9.15
CA LEU A 147 16.00 -15.10 -10.42
C LEU A 147 17.13 -15.12 -11.45
N ASN A 148 18.04 -14.15 -11.38
CA ASN A 148 19.22 -14.09 -12.24
C ASN A 148 20.40 -14.93 -11.72
N LEU A 149 20.35 -15.45 -10.49
CA LEU A 149 21.43 -16.22 -9.86
C LEU A 149 21.22 -17.74 -9.91
N GLN A 150 20.00 -18.27 -9.99
CA GLN A 150 19.69 -19.68 -10.29
C GLN A 150 18.17 -19.92 -10.27
N THR A 151 17.63 -20.50 -11.33
CA THR A 151 16.21 -20.88 -11.51
C THR A 151 15.71 -21.99 -10.55
N THR A 152 16.52 -22.48 -9.61
CA THR A 152 16.24 -23.65 -8.76
C THR A 152 15.91 -23.34 -7.29
N VAL A 153 16.14 -22.11 -6.79
CA VAL A 153 16.02 -21.79 -5.35
C VAL A 153 14.59 -21.35 -4.94
N ILE A 154 13.71 -21.15 -5.92
CA ILE A 154 12.35 -20.61 -5.74
C ILE A 154 11.45 -21.56 -4.93
N GLU A 155 11.65 -22.88 -5.03
CA GLU A 155 10.72 -23.84 -4.41
C GLU A 155 10.94 -24.02 -2.89
N GLU A 156 12.18 -23.97 -2.41
CA GLU A 156 12.47 -24.32 -1.00
C GLU A 156 12.37 -23.14 -0.02
N ASN A 157 12.62 -21.90 -0.46
CA ASN A 157 12.81 -20.76 0.44
C ASN A 157 11.69 -19.70 0.41
N ILE A 158 10.66 -19.90 -0.40
CA ILE A 158 9.52 -18.98 -0.51
C ILE A 158 8.80 -18.83 0.84
N LEU A 159 8.73 -19.92 1.62
CA LEU A 159 8.07 -19.95 2.91
C LEU A 159 8.82 -19.11 3.95
N PHE A 160 10.14 -19.19 4.01
CA PHE A 160 10.97 -18.41 4.95
C PHE A 160 10.94 -16.91 4.65
N ILE A 161 10.90 -16.53 3.37
CA ILE A 161 10.81 -15.13 2.95
C ILE A 161 9.44 -14.56 3.30
N VAL A 162 8.35 -15.29 3.01
CA VAL A 162 6.99 -14.90 3.38
C VAL A 162 6.83 -14.81 4.90
N LEU A 163 7.39 -15.76 5.66
CA LEU A 163 7.38 -15.74 7.12
C LEU A 163 8.23 -14.60 7.71
N GLY A 164 9.34 -14.22 7.07
CA GLY A 164 10.15 -13.06 7.43
C GLY A 164 9.36 -11.74 7.29
N PHE A 165 8.61 -11.56 6.20
CA PHE A 165 7.81 -10.36 6.00
C PHE A 165 6.51 -10.35 6.82
N ALA A 166 5.87 -11.50 7.01
CA ALA A 166 4.74 -11.64 7.92
C ALA A 166 5.14 -11.31 9.37
N SER A 167 6.30 -11.80 9.83
CA SER A 167 6.82 -11.50 11.17
C SER A 167 7.25 -10.03 11.31
N LEU A 168 7.79 -9.39 10.28
CA LEU A 168 8.14 -7.97 10.33
C LEU A 168 6.90 -7.06 10.35
N GLY A 169 5.88 -7.37 9.54
CA GLY A 169 4.58 -6.69 9.56
C GLY A 169 3.85 -6.88 10.89
N LEU A 170 3.90 -8.09 11.45
CA LEU A 170 3.37 -8.41 12.79
C LEU A 170 4.17 -7.72 13.89
N LEU A 171 5.50 -7.60 13.77
CA LEU A 171 6.36 -6.89 14.72
C LEU A 171 6.05 -5.40 14.72
N ILE A 172 5.89 -4.79 13.54
CA ILE A 172 5.47 -3.39 13.42
C ILE A 172 4.08 -3.20 14.01
N GLY A 173 3.12 -4.07 13.67
CA GLY A 173 1.77 -4.05 14.24
C GLY A 173 1.76 -4.24 15.76
N TYR A 174 2.60 -5.14 16.28
CA TYR A 174 2.79 -5.41 17.69
C TYR A 174 3.44 -4.23 18.41
N PHE A 175 4.47 -3.61 17.85
CA PHE A 175 5.13 -2.44 18.41
C PHE A 175 4.19 -1.23 18.45
N VAL A 176 3.41 -1.02 17.40
CA VAL A 176 2.36 0.00 17.33
C VAL A 176 1.30 -0.26 18.41
N ARG A 177 0.85 -1.51 18.56
CA ARG A 177 -0.08 -1.91 19.65
C ARG A 177 0.53 -1.66 21.03
N ARG A 178 1.81 -1.98 21.23
CA ARG A 178 2.51 -1.83 22.51
C ARG A 178 2.72 -0.36 22.89
N LEU A 179 3.05 0.48 21.91
CA LEU A 179 3.22 1.93 22.11
C LEU A 179 1.90 2.64 22.33
N ALA A 180 0.83 2.21 21.66
CA ALA A 180 -0.52 2.73 21.88
C ALA A 180 -1.04 2.41 23.29
N VAL A 181 -0.78 1.20 23.80
CA VAL A 181 -1.16 0.80 25.16
C VAL A 181 -0.34 1.53 26.23
N LYS A 182 0.96 1.77 26.01
CA LYS A 182 1.83 2.41 27.00
C LYS A 182 1.52 3.90 27.24
N LYS A 183 0.87 4.59 26.28
CA LYS A 183 0.42 5.99 26.41
C LYS A 183 -0.95 6.13 27.09
N MET A 184 -1.64 5.04 27.45
CA MET A 184 -2.91 5.07 28.19
C MET A 184 -2.74 4.80 29.70
N HIS A 185 -1.79 5.46 30.36
CA HIS A 185 -1.93 5.72 31.80
C HIS A 185 -2.78 6.99 31.97
N VAL A 186 -4.09 6.81 31.92
CA VAL A 186 -5.04 7.78 32.50
C VAL A 186 -4.86 7.67 34.02
N PRO A 187 -4.54 8.76 34.75
CA PRO A 187 -4.47 8.71 36.21
C PRO A 187 -5.86 8.36 36.72
N GLN A 188 -5.96 7.28 37.51
CA GLN A 188 -7.17 6.98 38.25
C GLN A 188 -7.28 8.01 39.38
N SER A 189 -8.25 8.92 39.25
CA SER A 189 -8.81 9.72 40.34
C SER A 189 -9.90 8.93 41.06
#